data_AF-A0A7S1MG74-F1
#
_entry.id   AF-A0A7S1MG74-F1
#
_cell.length_a   1.000
_cell.length_b   1.000
_cell.length_c   1.000
_cell.angle_alpha   90.00
_cell.angle_beta   90.00
_cell.angle_gamma   90.00
#
_symmetry.space_group_name_H-M   'P 1'
#
loop_
_entity.id
_entity.type
_entity.pdbx_description
1 polymer ?
#
loop_
_entity_poly.entity_id
_entity_poly.type
_entity_poly.pdbx_seq_one_letter_code
_entity_poly.pdbx_strand_id
1 'polypeptide(L)'
;MLTAARLSTVIGKLGGSAAAGAAVPELAKQLVQDWQNQSQGILVVNDRPDTTATVVFSHGLGDTGDGWSQGFTYEVAPKLRHVRFLFPTARQIPVTLNMGMRMPAWYDIPSLDKNRLAMDAEG
;
A
#
# COMPACT_ATOMS: atom_id res chain seq x y z
N MET A 1 35.06 -35.58 30.58
CA MET A 1 36.49 -35.18 30.55
C MET A 1 36.89 -35.12 29.08
N LEU A 2 37.48 -34.05 28.54
CA LEU A 2 37.98 -32.80 29.15
C LEU A 2 37.43 -31.56 28.39
N THR A 3 37.89 -30.34 28.72
CA THR A 3 37.16 -29.08 28.46
C THR A 3 38.03 -27.96 27.86
N ALA A 4 37.48 -27.18 26.93
CA ALA A 4 37.93 -25.84 26.49
C ALA A 4 36.71 -25.13 25.81
N ALA A 5 36.25 -23.89 26.06
CA ALA A 5 36.72 -22.71 26.82
C ALA A 5 38.03 -22.09 26.30
N ARG A 6 38.14 -20.79 25.93
CA ARG A 6 37.22 -19.61 25.80
C ARG A 6 37.65 -18.81 24.53
N LEU A 7 37.23 -17.58 24.16
CA LEU A 7 36.52 -16.44 24.79
C LEU A 7 35.77 -15.61 23.70
N SER A 8 35.17 -14.48 24.07
CA SER A 8 34.46 -13.52 23.18
C SER A 8 35.29 -12.29 22.78
N THR A 9 34.99 -11.69 21.63
CA THR A 9 35.33 -10.28 21.33
C THR A 9 34.08 -9.53 20.85
N VAL A 10 33.77 -8.39 21.47
CA VAL A 10 32.71 -7.46 21.05
C VAL A 10 33.36 -6.14 20.65
N ILE A 11 33.14 -5.68 19.42
CA ILE A 11 33.64 -4.40 18.92
C ILE A 11 32.55 -3.69 18.11
N GLY A 12 32.37 -2.40 18.36
CA GLY A 12 32.01 -1.41 17.35
C GLY A 12 30.62 -1.48 16.73
N LYS A 13 29.60 -1.02 17.46
CA LYS A 13 28.36 -0.51 16.84
C LYS A 13 28.47 1.02 16.70
N LEU A 14 28.88 1.52 15.53
CA LEU A 14 28.76 2.93 15.12
C LEU A 14 29.06 3.07 13.61
N GLY A 15 28.40 4.02 12.94
CA GLY A 15 28.38 4.16 11.48
C GLY A 15 27.18 3.41 10.84
N GLY A 16 26.41 3.96 9.90
CA GLY A 16 26.44 5.31 9.32
C GLY A 16 26.69 5.28 7.81
N SER A 17 25.63 5.47 7.02
CA SER A 17 25.62 5.61 5.55
C SER A 17 26.21 4.45 4.73
N ALA A 18 25.35 3.51 4.30
CA ALA A 18 25.64 2.57 3.22
C ALA A 18 24.34 2.02 2.59
N ALA A 19 23.60 2.86 1.86
CA ALA A 19 22.39 2.44 1.11
C ALA A 19 22.22 3.12 -0.26
N ALA A 20 23.24 3.82 -0.75
CA ALA A 20 23.29 4.28 -2.14
C ALA A 20 23.79 3.12 -3.02
N GLY A 21 22.93 2.58 -3.88
CA GLY A 21 23.31 1.49 -4.81
C GLY A 21 22.40 0.26 -4.84
N ALA A 22 21.22 0.29 -4.22
CA ALA A 22 20.17 -0.67 -4.61
C ALA A 22 19.82 -0.43 -6.09
N ALA A 23 20.17 -1.37 -6.97
CA ALA A 23 19.82 -1.26 -8.39
C ALA A 23 18.29 -1.12 -8.51
N VAL A 24 17.82 -0.20 -9.37
CA VAL A 24 16.39 0.17 -9.47
C VAL A 24 15.43 -1.04 -9.57
N PRO A 25 15.75 -2.14 -10.28
CA PRO A 25 14.91 -3.34 -10.28
C PRO A 25 14.71 -3.99 -8.90
N GLU A 26 15.70 -3.95 -8.00
CA GLU A 26 15.60 -4.56 -6.67
C GLU A 26 14.77 -3.70 -5.72
N LEU A 27 14.91 -2.37 -5.80
CA LEU A 27 14.02 -1.45 -5.10
C LEU A 27 12.57 -1.61 -5.57
N ALA A 28 12.35 -1.76 -6.88
CA ALA A 28 11.02 -1.99 -7.44
C ALA A 28 10.39 -3.30 -6.94
N LYS A 29 11.16 -4.42 -6.91
CA LYS A 29 10.70 -5.68 -6.30
C LYS A 29 10.36 -5.50 -4.82
N GLN A 30 11.22 -4.84 -4.04
CA GLN A 30 11.00 -4.62 -2.62
C GLN A 30 9.71 -3.81 -2.36
N LEU A 31 9.50 -2.73 -3.11
CA LEU A 31 8.27 -1.93 -3.02
C LEU A 31 7.02 -2.72 -3.40
N VAL A 32 7.08 -3.59 -4.42
CA VAL A 32 5.98 -4.49 -4.77
C VAL A 32 5.73 -5.52 -3.66
N GLN A 33 6.78 -6.12 -3.11
CA GLN A 33 6.67 -7.11 -2.03
C GLN A 33 6.12 -6.48 -0.74
N ASP A 34 6.58 -5.29 -0.37
CA ASP A 34 6.04 -4.53 0.76
C ASP A 34 4.58 -4.17 0.53
N TRP A 35 4.21 -3.70 -0.67
CA TRP A 35 2.81 -3.43 -1.01
C TRP A 35 1.94 -4.69 -0.93
N GLN A 36 2.42 -5.85 -1.40
CA GLN A 36 1.73 -7.14 -1.27
C GLN A 36 1.60 -7.59 0.19
N ASN A 37 2.64 -7.38 1.01
CA ASN A 37 2.65 -7.74 2.43
C ASN A 37 1.76 -6.83 3.31
N GLN A 38 1.35 -5.66 2.81
CA GLN A 38 0.77 -4.58 3.62
C GLN A 38 -0.60 -4.08 3.11
N SER A 39 -0.98 -4.40 1.87
CA SER A 39 -2.35 -4.21 1.35
C SER A 39 -3.24 -5.39 1.75
N GLN A 40 -4.55 -5.17 1.89
CA GLN A 40 -5.51 -6.26 2.19
C GLN A 40 -5.99 -6.98 0.92
N GLY A 41 -5.09 -7.12 -0.06
CA GLY A 41 -5.38 -7.65 -1.39
C GLY A 41 -6.19 -6.71 -2.29
N ILE A 42 -6.56 -7.24 -3.46
CA ILE A 42 -7.48 -6.64 -4.42
C ILE A 42 -8.68 -7.57 -4.53
N LEU A 43 -9.89 -7.07 -4.24
CA LEU A 43 -11.11 -7.83 -4.51
C LEU A 43 -11.47 -7.69 -5.99
N VAL A 44 -11.84 -8.81 -6.61
CA VAL A 44 -12.15 -8.89 -8.04
C VAL A 44 -13.63 -9.26 -8.23
N VAL A 45 -14.36 -8.40 -8.92
CA VAL A 45 -15.78 -8.61 -9.26
C VAL A 45 -15.92 -8.78 -10.76
N ASN A 46 -16.76 -9.74 -11.16
CA ASN A 46 -17.01 -10.08 -12.56
C ASN A 46 -15.74 -10.48 -13.34
N ASP A 47 -14.89 -11.29 -12.74
CA ASP A 47 -13.82 -11.99 -13.45
C ASP A 47 -14.46 -13.02 -14.42
N ARG A 48 -14.29 -12.83 -15.73
CA ARG A 48 -14.79 -13.75 -16.76
C ARG A 48 -13.76 -13.91 -17.89
N PRO A 49 -13.79 -15.03 -18.64
CA PRO A 49 -12.97 -15.19 -19.85
C PRO A 49 -13.31 -14.18 -20.97
N ASP A 50 -14.54 -13.66 -20.99
CA ASP A 50 -15.04 -12.65 -21.92
C ASP A 50 -14.88 -11.19 -21.42
N THR A 51 -14.06 -10.96 -20.38
CA THR A 51 -13.67 -9.59 -19.98
C THR A 51 -12.91 -8.90 -21.13
N THR A 52 -13.42 -7.76 -21.61
CA THR A 52 -12.74 -6.90 -22.59
C THR A 52 -12.25 -5.57 -22.00
N ALA A 53 -12.70 -5.20 -20.79
CA ALA A 53 -12.28 -3.98 -20.10
C ALA A 53 -12.15 -4.19 -18.58
N THR A 54 -11.30 -3.37 -17.95
CA THR A 54 -11.07 -3.41 -16.49
C THR A 54 -11.24 -2.02 -15.90
N VAL A 55 -11.98 -1.92 -14.80
CA VAL A 55 -12.10 -0.71 -13.97
C VAL A 55 -11.39 -0.97 -12.64
N VAL A 56 -10.52 -0.04 -12.23
CA VAL A 56 -9.92 -0.03 -10.88
C VAL A 56 -10.62 1.05 -10.07
N PHE A 57 -11.17 0.70 -8.91
CA PHE A 57 -11.90 1.62 -8.06
C PHE A 57 -11.21 1.76 -6.69
N SER A 58 -10.61 2.93 -6.46
CA SER A 58 -10.02 3.28 -5.16
C SER A 58 -11.07 3.92 -4.25
N HIS A 59 -11.29 3.32 -3.08
CA HIS A 59 -12.22 3.83 -2.07
C HIS A 59 -11.73 5.12 -1.38
N GLY A 60 -12.62 5.77 -0.64
CA GLY A 60 -12.32 6.99 0.14
C GLY A 60 -11.51 6.72 1.42
N LEU A 61 -11.08 7.80 2.08
CA LEU A 61 -10.36 7.77 3.36
C LEU A 61 -11.15 7.01 4.43
N GLY A 62 -10.50 6.04 5.09
CA GLY A 62 -11.09 5.26 6.19
C GLY A 62 -11.92 4.03 5.77
N ASP A 63 -12.24 3.92 4.48
CA ASP A 63 -13.10 2.87 3.91
C ASP A 63 -12.28 1.65 3.43
N THR A 64 -12.90 0.70 2.71
CA THR A 64 -12.25 -0.49 2.14
C THR A 64 -12.71 -0.79 0.72
N GLY A 65 -12.00 -1.68 0.02
CA GLY A 65 -12.46 -2.20 -1.26
C GLY A 65 -13.75 -3.03 -1.16
N ASP A 66 -13.95 -3.74 -0.03
CA ASP A 66 -15.14 -4.58 0.18
C ASP A 66 -16.42 -3.75 0.24
N GLY A 67 -16.41 -2.65 1.00
CA GLY A 67 -17.55 -1.75 1.19
C GLY A 67 -18.13 -1.20 -0.13
N TRP A 68 -17.31 -1.05 -1.17
CA TRP A 68 -17.73 -0.65 -2.51
C TRP A 68 -18.05 -1.82 -3.44
N SER A 69 -17.39 -2.98 -3.25
CA SER A 69 -17.53 -4.14 -4.12
C SER A 69 -18.95 -4.68 -4.22
N GLN A 70 -19.73 -4.59 -3.14
CA GLN A 70 -21.11 -5.11 -3.06
C GLN A 70 -22.04 -4.35 -4.01
N GLY A 71 -22.00 -3.01 -3.98
CA GLY A 71 -22.80 -2.18 -4.88
C GLY A 71 -22.49 -2.44 -6.35
N PHE A 72 -21.21 -2.59 -6.70
CA PHE A 72 -20.82 -2.94 -8.06
C PHE A 72 -21.25 -4.37 -8.44
N THR A 73 -21.17 -5.33 -7.52
CA THR A 73 -21.55 -6.73 -7.76
C THR A 73 -23.02 -6.88 -8.13
N TYR A 74 -23.92 -6.19 -7.41
CA TYR A 74 -25.36 -6.32 -7.61
C TYR A 74 -25.93 -5.32 -8.63
N GLU A 75 -25.43 -4.08 -8.69
CA GLU A 75 -26.02 -3.05 -9.55
C GLU A 75 -25.24 -2.74 -10.84
N VAL A 76 -23.92 -2.94 -10.90
CA VAL A 76 -23.10 -2.48 -12.03
C VAL A 76 -22.68 -3.64 -12.95
N ALA A 77 -22.09 -4.69 -12.38
CA ALA A 77 -21.60 -5.85 -13.12
C ALA A 77 -22.67 -6.59 -13.96
N PRO A 78 -23.95 -6.72 -13.54
CA PRO A 78 -24.99 -7.34 -14.38
C PRO A 78 -25.31 -6.53 -15.64
N LYS A 79 -25.07 -5.20 -15.61
CA LYS A 79 -25.30 -4.26 -16.70
C LYS A 79 -24.05 -4.11 -17.59
N LEU A 80 -22.85 -4.25 -17.01
CA LEU A 80 -21.54 -4.14 -17.69
C LEU A 80 -20.79 -5.48 -17.71
N ARG A 81 -21.41 -6.49 -18.31
CA ARG A 81 -20.99 -7.91 -18.24
C ARG A 81 -19.58 -8.22 -18.77
N HIS A 82 -19.05 -7.42 -19.68
CA HIS A 82 -17.70 -7.54 -20.24
C HIS A 82 -16.63 -6.77 -19.44
N VAL A 83 -17.01 -6.11 -18.34
CA VAL A 83 -16.13 -5.29 -17.50
C VAL A 83 -15.80 -6.03 -16.21
N ARG A 84 -14.51 -6.15 -15.89
CA ARG A 84 -14.01 -6.61 -14.59
C ARG A 84 -13.75 -5.42 -13.68
N PHE A 85 -14.09 -5.54 -12.41
CA PHE A 85 -13.90 -4.47 -11.43
C PHE A 85 -12.89 -4.92 -10.36
N LEU A 86 -11.91 -4.06 -10.08
CA LEU A 86 -10.83 -4.28 -9.13
C LEU A 86 -10.95 -3.27 -7.99
N PHE A 87 -11.13 -3.77 -6.76
CA PHE A 87 -11.24 -2.96 -5.55
C PHE A 87 -10.01 -3.22 -4.66
N PRO A 88 -8.88 -2.52 -4.90
CA PRO A 88 -7.76 -2.53 -3.97
C PRO A 88 -8.18 -1.90 -2.63
N THR A 89 -7.72 -2.46 -1.52
CA THR A 89 -7.89 -1.84 -0.19
C THR A 89 -6.61 -1.12 0.22
N ALA A 90 -6.75 0.14 0.63
CA ALA A 90 -5.65 0.99 1.05
C ALA A 90 -4.94 0.47 2.33
N ARG A 91 -3.71 0.93 2.56
CA ARG A 91 -2.90 0.50 3.70
C ARG A 91 -3.33 1.20 4.98
N GLN A 92 -3.18 0.51 6.11
CA GLN A 92 -3.39 1.05 7.46
C GLN A 92 -2.23 1.98 7.86
N ILE A 93 -2.31 3.25 7.50
CA ILE A 93 -1.30 4.28 7.79
C ILE A 93 -1.84 5.33 8.78
N PRO A 94 -0.99 6.00 9.58
CA PRO A 94 -1.42 7.16 10.36
C PRO A 94 -1.78 8.31 9.43
N VAL A 95 -2.82 9.07 9.76
CA VAL A 95 -3.29 10.21 8.97
C VAL A 95 -3.25 11.50 9.80
N THR A 96 -2.41 12.45 9.40
CA THR A 96 -2.07 13.68 10.13
C THR A 96 -3.29 14.59 10.37
N LEU A 97 -4.13 14.81 9.36
CA LEU A 97 -5.42 15.50 9.47
C LEU A 97 -6.31 14.90 10.56
N ASN A 98 -6.26 13.57 10.71
CA ASN A 98 -7.01 12.80 11.69
C ASN A 98 -6.15 12.51 12.95
N MET A 99 -5.31 13.46 13.35
CA MET A 99 -4.47 13.42 14.57
C MET A 99 -3.53 12.19 14.66
N GLY A 100 -3.11 11.65 13.51
CA GLY A 100 -2.25 10.46 13.43
C GLY A 100 -3.00 9.14 13.64
N MET A 101 -4.33 9.14 13.72
CA MET A 101 -5.12 7.90 13.80
C MET A 101 -4.82 6.99 12.60
N ARG A 102 -4.62 5.70 12.86
CA ARG A 102 -4.41 4.69 11.82
C ARG A 102 -5.74 4.27 11.21
N MET A 103 -5.83 4.38 9.89
CA MET A 103 -6.98 3.96 9.10
C MET A 103 -6.54 3.64 7.66
N PRO A 104 -7.38 2.99 6.83
CA PRO A 104 -7.09 2.81 5.42
C PRO A 104 -6.94 4.16 4.70
N ALA A 105 -5.74 4.44 4.19
CA ALA A 105 -5.47 5.64 3.40
C ALA A 105 -4.38 5.39 2.35
N TRP A 106 -4.50 6.07 1.21
CA TRP A 106 -3.59 5.93 0.06
C TRP A 106 -2.29 6.71 0.24
N TYR A 107 -2.35 7.83 0.97
CA TYR A 107 -1.27 8.75 1.31
C TYR A 107 -1.67 9.50 2.59
N ASP A 108 -0.70 10.14 3.26
CA ASP A 108 -0.99 11.01 4.40
C ASP A 108 -1.54 12.36 3.93
N ILE A 109 -2.47 12.92 4.70
CA ILE A 109 -3.13 14.20 4.42
C ILE A 109 -2.76 15.16 5.56
N PRO A 110 -1.86 16.15 5.35
CA PRO A 110 -1.46 17.09 6.40
C PRO A 110 -2.49 18.21 6.61
N SER A 111 -3.26 18.58 5.59
CA SER A 111 -4.29 19.61 5.67
C SER A 111 -5.29 19.51 4.51
N LEU A 112 -6.42 20.20 4.65
CA LEU A 112 -7.35 20.51 3.55
C LEU A 112 -7.26 21.98 3.09
N ASP A 113 -6.37 22.77 3.71
CA ASP A 113 -6.06 24.14 3.26
C ASP A 113 -5.29 24.09 1.94
N LYS A 114 -5.96 24.51 0.86
CA LYS A 114 -5.40 24.54 -0.51
C LYS A 114 -4.13 25.38 -0.60
N ASN A 115 -3.97 26.40 0.24
CA ASN A 115 -2.79 27.26 0.24
C ASN A 115 -1.54 26.54 0.78
N ARG A 116 -1.71 25.50 1.60
CA ARG A 116 -0.62 24.68 2.13
C ARG A 116 -0.23 23.56 1.17
N LEU A 117 -1.23 22.91 0.56
CA LEU A 117 -1.01 21.83 -0.42
C LEU A 117 -0.25 22.28 -1.68
N ALA A 118 -0.29 23.58 -2.01
CA ALA A 118 0.49 24.14 -3.12
C ALA A 118 2.00 24.22 -2.83
N MET A 119 2.41 24.28 -1.56
CA MET A 119 3.82 24.41 -1.18
C MET A 119 4.60 23.10 -1.38
N ASP A 120 3.91 21.96 -1.33
CA ASP A 120 4.50 20.62 -1.57
C ASP A 120 4.70 20.31 -3.07
N ALA A 121 4.31 21.23 -3.98
CA ALA A 121 4.35 21.04 -5.43
C ALA A 121 5.51 21.77 -6.14
N GLU A 122 6.31 22.58 -5.43
CA GLU A 122 7.44 23.35 -5.97
C GLU A 122 8.80 22.95 -5.34
N GLY A 123 8.95 21.66 -4.98
CA GLY A 123 10.17 21.08 -4.38
C GLY A 123 10.88 20.05 -5.26
#